data_AF-A0A6I5CD22-F1
#
_entry.id   AF-A0A6I5CD22-F1
#
_cell.length_a   1.000
_cell.length_b   1.000
_cell.length_c   1.000
_cell.angle_alpha   90.00
_cell.angle_beta   90.00
_cell.angle_gamma   90.00
#
_symmetry.space_group_name_H-M   'P 1'
#
loop_
_entity.id
_entity.type
_entity.pdbx_description
1 polymer ?
#
loop_
_entity_poly.entity_id
_entity_poly.type
_entity_poly.pdbx_seq_one_letter_code
_entity_poly.pdbx_strand_id
1 'polypeptide(L)'
;DPAFAAVADALRRAGARLLGYADTDYGTRDPAAVVDDVRRHRDWYGADGCFLDRVTAAPAGLPDCRRLVRSVRRLGTGTVVLNPGVHPAPGYARLADLTVTFEGHWSAYVSAFSRPAWAARLPPGPLCHLVYGV
;
A
#
# COMPACT_ATOMS: atom_id res chain seq x y z
N ASP A 1 -13.39 -6.37 -16.34
CA ASP A 1 -13.02 -6.68 -17.73
C ASP A 1 -12.42 -8.09 -17.76
N PRO A 2 -12.91 -8.98 -18.64
CA PRO A 2 -12.45 -10.37 -18.74
C PRO A 2 -10.93 -10.54 -18.90
N ALA A 3 -10.25 -9.58 -19.55
CA ALA A 3 -8.79 -9.65 -19.74
C ALA A 3 -8.04 -9.61 -18.38
N PHE A 4 -8.46 -8.74 -17.46
CA PHE A 4 -7.85 -8.67 -16.12
C PHE A 4 -8.18 -9.89 -15.26
N ALA A 5 -9.37 -10.49 -15.41
CA ALA A 5 -9.74 -11.70 -14.68
C ALA A 5 -8.86 -12.89 -15.09
N ALA A 6 -8.63 -13.07 -16.39
CA ALA A 6 -7.76 -14.14 -16.89
C ALA A 6 -6.32 -14.01 -16.39
N VAL A 7 -5.77 -12.79 -16.38
CA VAL A 7 -4.41 -12.52 -15.87
C VAL A 7 -4.34 -12.70 -14.35
N ALA A 8 -5.32 -12.21 -13.61
CA ALA A 8 -5.41 -12.39 -12.16
C ALA A 8 -5.40 -13.87 -11.77
N ASP A 9 -6.18 -14.69 -12.47
CA ASP A 9 -6.21 -16.13 -12.26
C ASP A 9 -4.89 -16.82 -12.63
N ALA A 10 -4.22 -16.38 -13.70
CA ALA A 10 -2.91 -16.90 -14.06
C ALA A 10 -1.85 -16.59 -12.99
N LEU A 11 -1.81 -15.35 -12.48
CA LEU A 11 -0.92 -14.92 -11.40
C LEU A 11 -1.15 -15.73 -10.13
N ARG A 12 -2.42 -15.89 -9.74
CA ARG A 12 -2.80 -16.69 -8.56
C ARG A 12 -2.38 -18.15 -8.70
N ARG A 13 -2.60 -18.78 -9.86
CA ARG A 13 -2.14 -20.17 -10.13
C ARG A 13 -0.62 -20.30 -10.10
N ALA A 14 0.11 -19.24 -10.43
CA ALA A 14 1.56 -19.19 -10.30
C ALA A 14 2.05 -18.96 -8.86
N GLY A 15 1.14 -18.84 -7.88
CA GLY A 15 1.47 -18.59 -6.48
C GLY A 15 1.78 -17.13 -6.15
N ALA A 16 1.54 -16.20 -7.08
CA ALA A 16 1.70 -14.78 -6.81
C ALA A 16 0.58 -14.28 -5.90
N ARG A 17 0.93 -13.42 -4.93
CA ARG A 17 -0.04 -12.70 -4.12
C ARG A 17 -0.58 -11.52 -4.92
N LEU A 18 -1.89 -11.50 -5.13
CA LEU A 18 -2.55 -10.44 -5.88
C LEU A 18 -3.09 -9.35 -4.94
N LEU A 19 -2.76 -8.09 -5.18
CA LEU A 19 -3.26 -6.96 -4.41
C LEU A 19 -4.16 -6.07 -5.28
N GLY A 20 -5.34 -5.72 -4.77
CA GLY A 20 -6.22 -4.73 -5.39
C GLY A 20 -5.71 -3.31 -5.14
N TYR A 21 -5.59 -2.51 -6.19
CA TYR A 21 -5.22 -1.10 -6.08
C TYR A 21 -6.41 -0.26 -5.58
N ALA A 22 -6.18 0.66 -4.65
CA ALA A 22 -7.17 1.69 -4.31
C ALA A 22 -6.48 3.01 -3.99
N ASP A 23 -6.92 4.06 -4.65
CA ASP A 23 -6.39 5.41 -4.46
C ASP A 23 -7.05 6.08 -3.26
N THR A 24 -6.25 6.64 -2.34
CA THR A 24 -6.76 7.35 -1.15
C THR A 24 -6.80 8.88 -1.30
N ASP A 25 -6.27 9.42 -2.41
CA ASP A 25 -6.16 10.85 -2.71
C ASP A 25 -5.58 11.67 -1.55
N TYR A 26 -4.50 11.18 -0.93
CA TYR A 26 -3.91 11.80 0.25
C TYR A 26 -4.93 12.03 1.37
N GLY A 27 -5.86 11.09 1.54
CA GLY A 27 -6.87 11.08 2.58
C GLY A 27 -8.10 11.95 2.31
N THR A 28 -8.19 12.62 1.16
CA THR A 28 -9.36 13.44 0.80
C THR A 28 -10.50 12.62 0.20
N ARG A 29 -10.19 11.44 -0.37
CA ARG A 29 -11.21 10.57 -0.96
C ARG A 29 -12.09 9.96 0.13
N ASP A 30 -13.39 9.84 -0.17
CA ASP A 30 -14.35 9.18 0.71
C ASP A 30 -13.85 7.76 1.09
N PRO A 31 -13.62 7.48 2.39
CA PRO A 31 -13.18 6.18 2.84
C PRO A 31 -14.12 5.03 2.43
N ALA A 32 -15.42 5.27 2.31
CA ALA A 32 -16.36 4.25 1.87
C ALA A 32 -16.10 3.85 0.42
N ALA A 33 -15.83 4.81 -0.47
CA ALA A 33 -15.47 4.55 -1.86
C ALA A 33 -14.14 3.78 -1.99
N VAL A 34 -13.15 4.07 -1.14
CA VAL A 34 -11.89 3.31 -1.09
C VAL A 34 -12.13 1.86 -0.66
N VAL A 35 -12.95 1.65 0.38
CA VAL A 35 -13.33 0.31 0.85
C VAL A 35 -14.08 -0.47 -0.23
N ASP A 36 -14.96 0.21 -0.98
CA ASP A 36 -15.69 -0.39 -2.09
C ASP A 36 -14.77 -0.81 -3.25
N ASP A 37 -13.73 -0.04 -3.58
CA ASP A 37 -12.71 -0.48 -4.56
C ASP A 37 -12.03 -1.78 -4.12
N VAL A 38 -11.59 -1.83 -2.87
CA VAL A 38 -10.92 -3.02 -2.31
C VAL A 38 -11.84 -4.23 -2.35
N ARG A 39 -13.11 -4.06 -1.97
CA ARG A 39 -14.12 -5.11 -2.08
C ARG A 39 -14.31 -5.55 -3.53
N ARG A 40 -14.43 -4.62 -4.48
CA ARG A 40 -14.62 -4.94 -5.91
C ARG A 40 -13.43 -5.73 -6.46
N HIS A 41 -12.20 -5.36 -6.14
CA HIS A 41 -11.02 -6.12 -6.57
C HIS A 41 -10.98 -7.54 -5.99
N ARG A 42 -11.40 -7.72 -4.74
CA ARG A 42 -11.56 -9.05 -4.16
C ARG A 42 -12.63 -9.86 -4.88
N ASP A 43 -13.81 -9.27 -5.08
CA ASP A 43 -14.96 -9.96 -5.67
C ASP A 43 -14.74 -10.28 -7.16
N TRP A 44 -14.03 -9.43 -7.91
CA TRP A 44 -13.79 -9.60 -9.35
C TRP A 44 -12.56 -10.45 -9.68
N TYR A 45 -11.48 -10.30 -8.91
CA TYR A 45 -10.16 -10.84 -9.26
C TYR A 45 -9.59 -11.79 -8.20
N GLY A 46 -10.30 -12.01 -7.10
CA GLY A 46 -9.83 -12.84 -6.01
C GLY A 46 -8.57 -12.28 -5.35
N ALA A 47 -8.44 -10.94 -5.28
CA ALA A 47 -7.29 -10.29 -4.66
C ALA A 47 -7.14 -10.71 -3.18
N ASP A 48 -5.92 -11.06 -2.78
CA ASP A 48 -5.54 -11.52 -1.44
C ASP A 48 -5.36 -10.36 -0.43
N GLY A 49 -5.36 -9.13 -0.95
CA GLY A 49 -5.04 -7.93 -0.19
C GLY A 49 -5.25 -6.65 -1.01
N CYS A 50 -4.75 -5.53 -0.49
CA CYS A 50 -4.82 -4.24 -1.17
C CYS A 50 -3.52 -3.46 -1.12
N PHE A 51 -3.34 -2.63 -2.15
CA PHE A 51 -2.33 -1.59 -2.24
C PHE A 51 -3.05 -0.25 -2.19
N LEU A 52 -2.93 0.46 -1.07
CA LEU A 52 -3.52 1.78 -0.89
C LEU A 52 -2.51 2.83 -1.35
N ASP A 53 -2.85 3.57 -2.40
CA ASP A 53 -1.96 4.53 -3.03
C ASP A 53 -2.25 5.98 -2.62
N ARG A 54 -1.28 6.85 -2.87
CA ARG A 54 -1.28 8.27 -2.51
C ARG A 54 -1.66 8.48 -1.05
N VAL A 55 -1.09 7.70 -0.14
CA VAL A 55 -1.39 7.75 1.30
C VAL A 55 -0.75 8.99 1.92
N THR A 56 -1.43 9.60 2.89
CA THR A 56 -0.84 10.69 3.68
C THR A 56 0.42 10.26 4.42
N ALA A 57 1.41 11.15 4.53
CA ALA A 57 2.64 10.89 5.28
C ALA A 57 2.68 11.59 6.65
N ALA A 58 1.89 12.66 6.82
CA ALA A 58 1.97 13.53 8.00
C ALA A 58 1.26 12.94 9.23
N PRO A 59 1.69 13.28 10.47
CA PRO A 59 1.05 12.80 11.69
C PRO A 59 -0.46 13.06 11.77
N ALA A 60 -0.92 14.18 11.20
CA ALA A 60 -2.34 14.56 11.19
C ALA A 60 -3.24 13.57 10.44
N GLY A 61 -2.74 12.88 9.41
CA GLY A 61 -3.50 11.88 8.65
C GLY A 61 -3.54 10.49 9.27
N LEU A 62 -2.72 10.24 10.31
CA LEU A 62 -2.53 8.92 10.88
C LEU A 62 -3.83 8.32 11.48
N PRO A 63 -4.67 9.07 12.23
CA PRO A 63 -5.90 8.51 12.79
C PRO A 63 -6.87 8.04 11.72
N ASP A 64 -6.92 8.73 10.59
CA ASP A 64 -7.87 8.49 9.50
C ASP A 64 -7.41 7.30 8.65
N CYS A 65 -6.11 7.28 8.32
CA CYS A 65 -5.48 6.11 7.71
C CYS A 65 -5.67 4.84 8.56
N ARG A 66 -5.51 4.94 9.89
CA ARG A 66 -5.78 3.81 10.81
C ARG A 66 -7.24 3.36 10.77
N ARG A 67 -8.21 4.27 10.64
CA ARG A 67 -9.64 3.90 10.49
C ARG A 67 -9.86 3.16 9.18
N LEU A 68 -9.35 3.70 8.07
CA LEU A 68 -9.44 3.08 6.75
C LEU A 68 -8.82 1.68 6.73
N VAL A 69 -7.60 1.53 7.25
CA VAL A 69 -6.90 0.24 7.31
C VAL A 69 -7.69 -0.80 8.13
N ARG A 70 -8.33 -0.39 9.22
CA ARG A 70 -9.22 -1.29 9.98
C ARG A 70 -10.46 -1.69 9.17
N SER A 71 -11.05 -0.76 8.42
CA SER A 71 -12.21 -1.05 7.57
C SER A 71 -11.88 -2.05 6.46
N VAL A 72 -10.74 -1.88 5.77
CA VAL A 72 -10.33 -2.85 4.72
C VAL A 72 -10.02 -4.22 5.33
N ARG A 73 -9.34 -4.29 6.48
CA ARG A 73 -9.06 -5.57 7.16
C ARG A 73 -10.33 -6.32 7.56
N ARG A 74 -11.43 -5.61 7.88
CA ARG A 74 -12.73 -6.24 8.16
C ARG A 74 -13.38 -6.89 6.93
N LEU A 75 -12.93 -6.57 5.72
CA LEU A 75 -13.33 -7.29 4.52
C LEU A 75 -12.63 -8.67 4.39
N GLY A 76 -11.77 -9.06 5.34
CA GLY A 76 -10.98 -10.28 5.23
C GLY A 76 -9.79 -10.16 4.28
N THR A 77 -9.37 -8.93 3.94
CA THR A 77 -8.12 -8.70 3.21
C THR A 77 -6.94 -9.16 4.06
N GLY A 78 -6.07 -10.00 3.50
CA GLY A 78 -4.87 -10.47 4.19
C GLY A 78 -3.81 -9.37 4.25
N THR A 79 -3.18 -9.08 3.11
CA THR A 79 -2.08 -8.11 3.01
C THR A 79 -2.58 -6.70 2.75
N VAL A 80 -2.14 -5.73 3.53
CA VAL A 80 -2.36 -4.30 3.28
C VAL A 80 -1.00 -3.65 3.04
N VAL A 81 -0.87 -2.94 1.91
CA VAL A 81 0.29 -2.11 1.58
C VAL A 81 -0.15 -0.64 1.59
N LEU A 82 0.64 0.22 2.23
CA LEU A 82 0.46 1.67 2.16
C LEU A 82 1.53 2.26 1.27
N ASN A 83 1.16 3.12 0.34
CA ASN A 83 2.09 3.89 -0.46
C ASN A 83 1.97 5.40 -0.23
N PRO A 84 2.72 5.95 0.74
CA PRO A 84 2.98 7.38 0.81
C PRO A 84 4.11 7.84 -0.12
N GLY A 85 4.91 6.94 -0.72
CA GLY A 85 6.06 7.26 -1.58
C GLY A 85 7.27 7.89 -0.87
N VAL A 86 7.14 8.23 0.42
CA VAL A 86 8.15 8.86 1.27
C VAL A 86 8.10 8.30 2.68
N HIS A 87 9.12 8.53 3.50
CA HIS A 87 9.06 8.17 4.92
C HIS A 87 7.92 8.92 5.64
N PRO A 88 6.87 8.21 6.12
CA PRO A 88 5.78 8.85 6.83
C PRO A 88 6.12 9.04 8.31
N ALA A 89 5.19 9.61 9.07
CA ALA A 89 5.27 9.58 10.54
C ALA A 89 5.42 8.12 11.03
N PRO A 90 6.20 7.84 12.09
CA PRO A 90 6.55 6.47 12.49
C PRO A 90 5.35 5.55 12.78
N GLY A 91 4.20 6.12 13.14
CA GLY A 91 2.99 5.38 13.43
C GLY A 91 2.40 4.62 12.23
N TYR A 92 2.69 5.04 11.00
CA TYR A 92 2.18 4.39 9.78
C TYR A 92 2.76 2.99 9.59
N ALA A 93 4.04 2.78 9.98
CA ALA A 93 4.73 1.50 9.86
C ALA A 93 4.09 0.36 10.67
N ARG A 94 3.13 0.67 11.57
CA ARG A 94 2.38 -0.31 12.37
C ARG A 94 0.96 -0.55 11.86
N LEU A 95 0.50 0.18 10.85
CA LEU A 95 -0.87 0.04 10.34
C LEU A 95 -0.97 -1.13 9.35
N ALA A 96 0.07 -1.32 8.54
CA ALA A 96 0.06 -2.17 7.37
C ALA A 96 1.17 -3.23 7.40
N ASP A 97 1.05 -4.21 6.52
CA ASP A 97 2.03 -5.28 6.35
C ASP A 97 3.29 -4.75 5.66
N LEU A 98 3.12 -3.82 4.71
CA LEU A 98 4.20 -3.08 4.06
C LEU A 98 3.86 -1.59 3.96
N THR A 99 4.88 -0.75 4.08
CA THR A 99 4.82 0.69 3.79
C THR A 99 5.89 1.04 2.76
N VAL A 100 5.48 1.56 1.60
CA VAL A 100 6.40 2.10 0.62
C VAL A 100 6.95 3.43 1.15
N THR A 101 8.26 3.48 1.39
CA THR A 101 8.92 4.64 2.02
C THR A 101 9.85 5.41 1.08
N PHE A 102 9.92 4.95 -0.16
CA PHE A 102 10.55 5.63 -1.27
C PHE A 102 9.84 5.21 -2.55
N GLU A 103 9.46 6.19 -3.36
CA GLU A 103 9.02 5.98 -4.74
C GLU A 103 9.68 7.03 -5.63
N GLY A 104 10.57 6.61 -6.52
CA GLY A 104 11.38 7.56 -7.28
C GLY A 104 12.40 6.95 -8.23
N HIS A 105 13.07 7.83 -8.96
CA HIS A 105 14.12 7.48 -9.92
C HIS A 105 15.39 6.95 -9.22
N TRP A 106 16.12 6.03 -9.87
CA TRP A 106 17.37 5.46 -9.39
C TRP A 106 18.39 6.52 -8.98
N SER A 107 18.54 7.58 -9.80
CA SER A 107 19.45 8.70 -9.51
C SER A 107 19.15 9.36 -8.16
N ALA A 108 17.87 9.62 -7.84
CA ALA A 108 17.47 10.18 -6.55
C ALA A 108 17.68 9.18 -5.40
N TYR A 109 17.45 7.90 -5.66
CA TYR A 109 17.66 6.83 -4.68
C TYR A 109 19.13 6.73 -4.26
N VAL A 110 20.07 6.81 -5.20
CA VAL A 110 21.51 6.71 -4.86
C VAL A 110 22.10 8.01 -4.33
N SER A 111 21.57 9.17 -4.71
CA SER A 111 22.19 10.47 -4.39
C SER A 111 21.60 11.14 -3.15
N ALA A 112 20.33 10.91 -2.84
CA ALA A 112 19.59 11.73 -1.86
C ALA A 112 18.77 10.93 -0.85
N PHE A 113 18.44 9.67 -1.13
CA PHE A 113 17.68 8.86 -0.18
C PHE A 113 18.46 8.63 1.12
N SER A 114 17.80 8.86 2.24
CA SER A 114 18.32 8.54 3.57
C SER A 114 17.21 7.99 4.45
N ARG A 115 17.58 7.07 5.33
CA ARG A 115 16.64 6.46 6.28
C ARG A 115 16.62 7.26 7.59
N PRO A 116 15.45 7.71 8.07
CA PRO A 116 15.36 8.33 9.38
C PRO A 116 15.65 7.31 10.48
N ALA A 117 16.16 7.77 11.62
CA ALA A 117 16.61 6.90 12.71
C ALA A 117 15.54 5.93 13.21
N TRP A 118 14.25 6.30 13.18
CA TRP A 118 13.17 5.40 13.56
C TRP A 118 13.00 4.23 12.58
N ALA A 119 13.18 4.46 11.28
CA ALA A 119 13.04 3.43 10.26
C ALA A 119 14.19 2.43 10.32
N ALA A 120 15.40 2.90 10.64
CA ALA A 120 16.58 2.07 10.83
C ALA A 120 16.47 1.11 12.04
N ARG A 121 15.55 1.37 12.98
CA ARG A 121 15.31 0.51 14.16
C ARG A 121 14.22 -0.53 13.94
N LEU A 122 13.53 -0.53 12.81
CA LEU A 122 12.52 -1.53 12.50
C LEU A 122 13.20 -2.84 12.07
N PRO A 123 12.57 -4.01 12.37
CA PRO A 123 13.04 -5.27 11.80
C PRO A 123 12.98 -5.19 10.26
N PRO A 124 13.74 -6.06 9.55
CA PRO A 124 13.55 -6.23 8.11
C PRO A 124 12.10 -6.61 7.80
N GLY A 125 11.54 -6.07 6.71
CA GLY A 125 10.25 -6.52 6.19
C GLY A 125 9.09 -5.50 6.13
N PRO A 126 8.90 -4.52 7.04
CA PRO A 126 7.71 -3.66 7.00
C PRO A 126 7.85 -2.47 6.03
N LEU A 127 9.05 -2.23 5.48
CA LEU A 127 9.35 -1.10 4.59
C LEU A 127 9.74 -1.61 3.20
N CYS A 128 9.16 -1.01 2.17
CA CYS A 128 9.44 -1.29 0.76
C CYS A 128 9.87 0.00 0.03
N HIS A 129 10.63 -0.13 -1.06
CA HIS A 129 10.99 0.97 -1.95
C HIS A 129 10.56 0.60 -3.39
N LEU A 130 9.99 1.55 -4.11
CA LEU A 130 9.70 1.46 -5.53
C LEU A 130 10.72 2.33 -6.28
N VAL A 131 11.72 1.69 -6.89
CA VAL A 131 12.80 2.39 -7.60
C VAL A 131 12.69 2.11 -9.09
N TYR A 132 12.67 3.16 -9.91
CA TYR A 132 12.53 3.07 -11.37
C TYR A 132 13.60 3.88 -12.09
N GLY A 133 13.72 3.70 -13.42
CA GLY A 133 14.74 4.39 -14.22
C GLY A 133 16.17 3.94 -13.89
N VAL A 134 16.33 2.64 -13.65
CA VAL A 134 17.62 1.97 -13.46
C VAL A 134 18.42 1.89 -14.75
#